data_AF-A0A9R1HVZ7-F1
#
_entry.id   AF-A0A9R1HVZ7-F1
#
_cell.length_a   1.000
_cell.length_b   1.000
_cell.length_c   1.000
_cell.angle_alpha   90.00
_cell.angle_beta   90.00
_cell.angle_gamma   90.00
#
_symmetry.space_group_name_H-M   'P 1'
#
loop_
_entity.id
_entity.type
_entity.pdbx_description
1 polymer ?
#
loop_
_entity_poly.entity_id
_entity_poly.type
_entity_poly.pdbx_seq_one_letter_code
_entity_poly.pdbx_strand_id
1 'polypeptide(L)'
;MLHAIESNAPDISTVDLELGDQVDFSLSLGDGSSQVKQLRITPASPSYALGKLPSITPGVEVLDILLLPHEVSTPMVPGKFQHLKYLNISLPAVSAADEYDYLSLLAFLDASPALETLVLSSASIMNCVNRGYGRIHRDVSHLARAQEFRHGSLKNVTIYSFYSAESMIELTCRMLKHTASLECLTLDTTHGYSRCSSCRSGRCFPMDARDVLQAQKSLVAIRRYIKPEVPCNVNLIVVEPCSSCHASAN
;
A
#
# COMPACT_ATOMS: atom_id res chain seq x y z
N MET A 1 27.76 5.90 2.04
CA MET A 1 26.49 6.66 2.03
C MET A 1 26.33 7.22 0.63
N LEU A 2 25.39 6.68 -0.15
CA LEU A 2 25.20 7.03 -1.56
C LEU A 2 24.20 8.18 -1.62
N HIS A 3 24.68 9.41 -1.78
CA HIS A 3 23.77 10.57 -1.75
C HIS A 3 23.05 10.81 -3.07
N ALA A 4 23.61 10.34 -4.19
CA ALA A 4 23.10 10.56 -5.52
C ALA A 4 23.25 9.31 -6.40
N ILE A 5 22.19 8.99 -7.14
CA ILE A 5 22.17 8.00 -8.22
C ILE A 5 21.87 8.77 -9.51
N GLU A 6 22.78 8.71 -10.46
CA GLU A 6 22.64 9.36 -11.75
C GLU A 6 22.79 8.32 -12.87
N SER A 7 21.85 8.34 -13.81
CA SER A 7 21.89 7.49 -14.99
C SER A 7 21.48 8.30 -16.22
N ASN A 8 22.24 8.18 -17.30
CA ASN A 8 21.93 8.79 -18.60
C ASN A 8 21.66 7.71 -19.66
N ALA A 9 21.15 6.55 -19.23
CA ALA A 9 20.85 5.46 -20.14
C ALA A 9 19.71 5.87 -21.13
N PRO A 10 19.94 5.78 -22.45
CA PRO A 10 19.03 6.35 -23.45
C PRO A 10 17.71 5.60 -23.61
N ASP A 11 17.62 4.33 -23.20
CA ASP A 11 16.44 3.46 -23.39
C ASP A 11 15.97 2.80 -22.07
N ILE A 12 16.05 3.55 -20.97
CA ILE A 12 15.66 3.02 -19.66
C ILE A 12 14.13 2.95 -19.51
N SER A 13 13.59 1.74 -19.56
CA SER A 13 12.15 1.50 -19.39
C SER A 13 11.77 1.09 -17.96
N THR A 14 12.72 0.48 -17.25
CA THR A 14 12.52 -0.07 -15.90
C THR A 14 13.67 0.39 -15.00
N VAL A 15 13.32 0.85 -13.80
CA VAL A 15 14.26 1.26 -12.77
C VAL A 15 13.93 0.49 -11.49
N ASP A 16 14.89 -0.24 -10.95
CA ASP A 16 14.76 -0.94 -9.67
C ASP A 16 15.87 -0.48 -8.72
N LEU A 17 15.47 0.06 -7.56
CA LEU A 17 16.36 0.64 -6.56
C LEU A 17 16.13 -0.01 -5.21
N GLU A 18 17.07 -0.86 -4.80
CA GLU A 18 17.16 -1.44 -3.47
C GLU A 18 18.20 -0.68 -2.64
N LEU A 19 17.73 0.22 -1.76
CA LEU A 19 18.53 1.22 -1.06
C LEU A 19 18.78 0.88 0.41
N GLY A 20 18.49 -0.36 0.83
CA GLY A 20 18.68 -0.82 2.20
C GLY A 20 17.77 -0.07 3.19
N ASP A 21 18.35 0.72 4.10
CA ASP A 21 17.60 1.57 5.03
C ASP A 21 17.59 3.05 4.60
N GLN A 22 18.15 3.38 3.44
CA GLN A 22 18.23 4.75 2.95
C GLN A 22 16.95 5.17 2.24
N VAL A 23 16.22 6.11 2.82
CA VAL A 23 14.95 6.63 2.27
C VAL A 23 15.10 7.97 1.53
N ASP A 24 16.22 8.68 1.77
CA ASP A 24 16.52 9.98 1.18
C ASP A 24 17.77 9.88 0.30
N PHE A 25 17.58 10.11 -1.00
CA PHE A 25 18.62 10.07 -2.02
C PHE A 25 18.22 10.99 -3.19
N SER A 26 19.17 11.55 -3.93
CA SER A 26 18.85 12.20 -5.21
C SER A 26 18.92 11.18 -6.33
N LEU A 27 17.89 11.13 -7.17
CA LEU A 27 17.87 10.31 -8.38
C LEU A 27 17.73 11.23 -9.59
N SER A 28 18.61 11.08 -10.57
CA SER A 28 18.56 11.77 -11.86
C SER A 28 18.67 10.73 -12.98
N LEU A 29 17.75 10.77 -13.93
CA LEU A 29 17.66 9.81 -15.03
C LEU A 29 17.93 10.44 -16.41
N GLY A 30 18.44 11.68 -16.43
CA GLY A 30 18.73 12.42 -17.64
C GLY A 30 17.56 12.44 -18.62
N ASP A 31 17.89 12.36 -19.92
CA ASP A 31 16.90 12.40 -21.02
C ASP A 31 16.03 11.12 -21.07
N GLY A 32 16.49 10.02 -20.48
CA GLY A 32 15.75 8.74 -20.40
C GLY A 32 14.60 8.73 -19.40
N SER A 33 14.51 9.74 -18.52
CA SER A 33 13.48 9.90 -17.48
C SER A 33 12.04 9.68 -17.96
N SER A 34 11.70 10.24 -19.12
CA SER A 34 10.35 10.16 -19.69
C SER A 34 9.98 8.78 -20.24
N GLN A 35 10.97 7.93 -20.50
CA GLN A 35 10.80 6.60 -21.05
C GLN A 35 10.59 5.54 -19.97
N VAL A 36 10.88 5.86 -18.71
CA VAL A 36 10.64 4.96 -17.58
C VAL A 36 9.16 4.70 -17.42
N LYS A 37 8.77 3.44 -17.64
CA LYS A 37 7.40 2.94 -17.47
C LYS A 37 7.20 2.23 -16.15
N GLN A 38 8.25 1.61 -15.62
CA GLN A 38 8.20 0.84 -14.39
C GLN A 38 9.26 1.33 -13.41
N LEU A 39 8.83 1.64 -12.20
CA LEU A 39 9.70 2.10 -11.13
C LEU A 39 9.45 1.27 -9.89
N ARG A 40 10.50 0.66 -9.36
CA ARG A 40 10.52 0.00 -8.06
C ARG A 40 11.51 0.71 -7.14
N ILE A 41 11.05 1.12 -5.97
CA ILE A 41 11.89 1.76 -4.96
C ILE A 41 11.65 1.13 -3.58
N THR A 42 12.72 0.62 -3.01
CA THR A 42 12.71 -0.05 -1.71
C THR A 42 13.93 0.40 -0.89
N PRO A 43 13.79 1.23 0.15
CA PRO A 43 12.60 1.94 0.64
C PRO A 43 12.50 3.40 0.15
N ALA A 44 11.35 4.04 0.37
CA ALA A 44 11.15 5.49 0.18
C ALA A 44 10.32 6.11 1.33
N SER A 45 10.49 7.41 1.57
CA SER A 45 9.58 8.18 2.42
C SER A 45 8.35 8.64 1.60
N PRO A 46 7.16 8.83 2.21
CA PRO A 46 5.97 9.31 1.49
C PRO A 46 6.17 10.68 0.82
N SER A 47 6.86 11.59 1.50
CA SER A 47 7.22 12.92 1.01
C SER A 47 8.13 12.87 -0.21
N TYR A 48 9.13 12.00 -0.21
CA TYR A 48 10.00 11.78 -1.37
C TYR A 48 9.21 11.19 -2.53
N ALA A 49 8.41 10.16 -2.25
CA ALA A 49 7.61 9.46 -3.23
C ALA A 49 6.63 10.41 -3.93
N LEU A 50 5.92 11.25 -3.18
CA LEU A 50 4.97 12.21 -3.74
C LEU A 50 5.64 13.45 -4.30
N GLY A 51 6.73 13.93 -3.69
CA GLY A 51 7.34 15.22 -4.02
C GLY A 51 8.36 15.18 -5.14
N LYS A 52 9.09 14.07 -5.34
CA LYS A 52 10.20 14.00 -6.30
C LYS A 52 9.97 13.01 -7.44
N LEU A 53 9.39 11.84 -7.15
CA LEU A 53 9.25 10.80 -8.18
C LEU A 53 8.41 11.24 -9.38
N PRO A 54 7.30 12.00 -9.24
CA PRO A 54 6.54 12.48 -10.40
C PRO A 54 7.38 13.29 -11.39
N SER A 55 8.37 14.06 -10.91
CA SER A 55 9.27 14.82 -11.79
C SER A 55 10.43 13.99 -12.34
N ILE A 56 10.87 12.95 -11.61
CA ILE A 56 12.01 12.11 -12.01
C ILE A 56 11.59 11.04 -13.02
N THR A 57 10.34 10.57 -12.96
CA THR A 57 9.79 9.57 -13.88
C THR A 57 8.38 10.00 -14.30
N PRO A 58 8.25 11.07 -15.12
CA PRO A 58 6.93 11.61 -15.47
C PRO A 58 6.09 10.63 -16.31
N GLY A 59 6.73 9.70 -17.01
CA GLY A 59 6.09 8.70 -17.87
C GLY A 59 5.72 7.38 -17.17
N VAL A 60 5.91 7.28 -15.84
CA VAL A 60 5.72 6.03 -15.09
C VAL A 60 4.27 5.54 -15.16
N GLU A 61 4.09 4.25 -15.46
CA GLU A 61 2.80 3.57 -15.54
C GLU A 61 2.62 2.54 -14.41
N VAL A 62 3.71 2.00 -13.89
CA VAL A 62 3.75 1.00 -12.81
C VAL A 62 4.72 1.47 -11.72
N LEU A 63 4.24 1.54 -10.48
CA LEU A 63 5.02 1.97 -9.32
C LEU A 63 4.90 0.96 -8.17
N ASP A 64 6.03 0.35 -7.82
CA ASP A 64 6.18 -0.51 -6.64
C ASP A 64 7.01 0.23 -5.58
N ILE A 65 6.46 0.50 -4.40
CA ILE A 65 7.18 1.21 -3.33
C ILE A 65 7.03 0.49 -1.98
N LEU A 66 8.14 0.31 -1.27
CA LEU A 66 8.14 0.07 0.17
C LEU A 66 8.25 1.41 0.92
N LEU A 67 7.17 1.84 1.57
CA LEU A 67 7.17 3.08 2.33
C LEU A 67 7.70 2.83 3.74
N LEU A 68 8.77 3.54 4.14
CA LEU A 68 9.22 3.56 5.52
C LEU A 68 8.83 4.89 6.18
N PRO A 69 8.31 4.85 7.42
CA PRO A 69 8.15 6.06 8.21
C PRO A 69 9.55 6.58 8.57
N HIS A 70 9.88 7.79 8.14
CA HIS A 70 11.16 8.45 8.45
C HIS A 70 10.92 9.87 8.91
N GLU A 71 11.63 10.30 9.96
CA GLU A 71 11.40 11.58 10.65
C GLU A 71 11.82 12.81 9.86
N VAL A 72 12.66 12.64 8.85
CA VAL A 72 13.26 13.77 8.15
C VAL A 72 12.54 13.96 6.83
N SER A 73 11.75 15.02 6.74
CA SER A 73 11.30 15.54 5.44
C SER A 73 10.93 17.00 5.58
N THR A 74 11.74 17.82 4.92
CA THR A 74 11.31 19.12 4.41
C THR A 74 9.91 18.97 3.78
N PRO A 75 8.97 19.87 4.09
CA PRO A 75 7.66 19.83 3.46
C PRO A 75 7.84 19.96 1.94
N MET A 76 7.44 18.92 1.20
CA MET A 76 7.46 18.89 -0.25
C MET A 76 6.03 19.00 -0.77
N VAL A 77 5.84 19.77 -1.84
CA VAL A 77 4.56 19.84 -2.54
C VAL A 77 4.38 18.53 -3.32
N PRO A 78 3.28 17.78 -3.12
CA PRO A 78 3.00 16.60 -3.92
C PRO A 78 2.93 16.92 -5.42
N GLY A 79 3.67 16.18 -6.22
CA GLY A 79 3.54 16.17 -7.68
C GLY A 79 2.41 15.25 -8.14
N LYS A 80 2.19 15.19 -9.46
CA LYS A 80 1.16 14.34 -10.07
C LYS A 80 1.77 13.28 -10.99
N PHE A 81 1.46 12.03 -10.72
CA PHE A 81 1.72 10.90 -11.60
C PHE A 81 0.63 10.79 -12.68
N GLN A 82 0.80 11.52 -13.77
CA GLN A 82 -0.23 11.65 -14.82
C GLN A 82 -0.54 10.34 -15.55
N HIS A 83 0.43 9.42 -15.61
CA HIS A 83 0.33 8.19 -16.39
C HIS A 83 0.29 6.91 -15.55
N LEU A 84 0.32 7.03 -14.22
CA LEU A 84 0.37 5.86 -13.34
C LEU A 84 -0.96 5.11 -13.37
N LYS A 85 -0.92 3.84 -13.78
CA LYS A 85 -2.07 2.94 -13.88
C LYS A 85 -2.06 1.86 -12.80
N TYR A 86 -0.89 1.47 -12.32
CA TYR A 86 -0.71 0.46 -11.28
C TYR A 86 0.18 0.98 -10.17
N LEU A 87 -0.33 0.93 -8.93
CA LEU A 87 0.39 1.34 -7.74
C LEU A 87 0.36 0.22 -6.71
N ASN A 88 1.52 -0.21 -6.26
CA ASN A 88 1.68 -1.18 -5.19
C ASN A 88 2.50 -0.55 -4.06
N ILE A 89 1.85 -0.39 -2.91
CA ILE A 89 2.47 0.15 -1.70
C ILE A 89 2.61 -0.97 -0.69
N SER A 90 3.86 -1.28 -0.36
CA SER A 90 4.20 -2.12 0.78
C SER A 90 4.49 -1.24 2.00
N LEU A 91 3.97 -1.63 3.15
CA LEU A 91 4.19 -0.98 4.43
C LEU A 91 4.91 -1.94 5.39
N PRO A 92 5.84 -1.46 6.23
CA PRO A 92 6.49 -2.28 7.24
C PRO A 92 5.45 -2.82 8.22
N ALA A 93 5.76 -3.95 8.86
CA ALA A 93 4.92 -4.47 9.92
C ALA A 93 4.97 -3.51 11.11
N VAL A 94 3.83 -2.94 11.46
CA VAL A 94 3.74 -2.00 12.57
C VAL A 94 3.22 -2.72 13.81
N SER A 95 3.78 -2.38 14.96
CA SER A 95 3.35 -2.98 16.24
C SER A 95 1.92 -2.53 16.56
N ALA A 96 1.20 -3.27 17.39
CA ALA A 96 -0.14 -2.88 17.85
C ALA A 96 -0.19 -1.51 18.59
N ALA A 97 0.96 -0.95 18.97
CA ALA A 97 1.09 0.36 19.62
C ALA A 97 1.34 1.52 18.63
N ASP A 98 1.65 1.18 17.37
CA ASP A 98 2.11 2.06 16.31
C ASP A 98 1.19 1.89 15.09
N GLU A 99 -0.06 2.37 15.15
CA GLU A 99 -0.94 2.26 13.99
C GLU A 99 -0.49 3.27 12.92
N TYR A 100 -0.13 2.78 11.72
CA TYR A 100 0.08 3.63 10.56
C TYR A 100 -1.23 4.33 10.22
N ASP A 101 -1.20 5.65 10.01
CA ASP A 101 -2.39 6.37 9.53
C ASP A 101 -2.60 6.08 8.05
N TYR A 102 -3.38 5.05 7.75
CA TYR A 102 -3.66 4.63 6.38
C TYR A 102 -4.38 5.70 5.56
N LEU A 103 -5.00 6.71 6.19
CA LEU A 103 -5.60 7.84 5.46
C LEU A 103 -4.55 8.71 4.75
N SER A 104 -3.30 8.69 5.19
CA SER A 104 -2.20 9.33 4.49
C SER A 104 -2.01 8.82 3.05
N LEU A 105 -2.45 7.59 2.76
CA LEU A 105 -2.38 6.99 1.43
C LEU A 105 -3.33 7.65 0.41
N LEU A 106 -4.34 8.40 0.87
CA LEU A 106 -5.20 9.19 -0.02
C LEU A 106 -4.38 10.18 -0.86
N ALA A 107 -3.26 10.70 -0.33
CA ALA A 107 -2.39 11.60 -1.07
C ALA A 107 -1.78 10.95 -2.32
N PHE A 108 -1.55 9.63 -2.31
CA PHE A 108 -1.12 8.90 -3.52
C PHE A 108 -2.24 8.78 -4.54
N LEU A 109 -3.47 8.55 -4.09
CA LEU A 109 -4.62 8.48 -4.99
C LEU A 109 -4.90 9.85 -5.63
N ASP A 110 -4.83 10.93 -4.85
CA ASP A 110 -4.98 12.30 -5.35
C ASP A 110 -3.87 12.68 -6.34
N ALA A 111 -2.66 12.17 -6.12
CA ALA A 111 -1.51 12.36 -7.01
C ALA A 111 -1.57 11.52 -8.30
N SER A 112 -2.45 10.51 -8.38
CA SER A 112 -2.44 9.51 -9.45
C SER A 112 -3.78 9.42 -10.19
N PRO A 113 -4.21 10.46 -10.93
CA PRO A 113 -5.56 10.54 -11.53
C PRO A 113 -5.88 9.43 -12.56
N ALA A 114 -4.86 8.80 -13.14
CA ALA A 114 -5.01 7.70 -14.12
C ALA A 114 -4.96 6.32 -13.46
N LEU A 115 -4.91 6.22 -12.12
CA LEU A 115 -4.70 4.95 -11.44
C LEU A 115 -5.88 4.01 -11.66
N GLU A 116 -5.59 2.81 -12.16
CA GLU A 116 -6.61 1.78 -12.41
C GLU A 116 -6.57 0.67 -11.36
N THR A 117 -5.39 0.37 -10.82
CA THR A 117 -5.18 -0.70 -9.84
C THR A 117 -4.33 -0.23 -8.67
N LEU A 118 -4.85 -0.42 -7.46
CA LEU A 118 -4.14 -0.20 -6.20
C LEU A 118 -3.93 -1.55 -5.49
N VAL A 119 -2.69 -1.80 -5.08
CA VAL A 119 -2.33 -2.90 -4.19
C VAL A 119 -1.71 -2.32 -2.93
N LEU A 120 -2.27 -2.67 -1.78
CA LEU A 120 -1.73 -2.34 -0.47
C LEU A 120 -1.31 -3.63 0.21
N SER A 121 -0.06 -3.70 0.67
CA SER A 121 0.45 -4.84 1.40
C SER A 121 1.03 -4.37 2.73
N SER A 122 0.41 -4.75 3.84
CA SER A 122 1.07 -4.63 5.15
C SER A 122 1.91 -5.88 5.37
N ALA A 123 3.22 -5.71 5.59
CA ALA A 123 4.07 -6.83 5.95
C ALA A 123 3.59 -7.45 7.27
N SER A 124 3.48 -8.77 7.32
CA SER A 124 3.22 -9.49 8.58
C SER A 124 4.38 -9.25 9.56
N ILE A 125 4.05 -9.17 10.86
CA ILE A 125 4.98 -9.02 11.99
C ILE A 125 6.14 -10.03 11.92
N MET A 126 5.91 -11.20 11.30
CA MET A 126 6.90 -12.25 11.06
C MET A 126 8.18 -11.75 10.36
N ASN A 127 8.12 -10.74 9.48
CA ASN A 127 9.29 -10.26 8.73
C ASN A 127 10.05 -9.12 9.42
N CYS A 128 9.57 -8.60 10.56
CA CYS A 128 10.10 -7.36 11.14
C CYS A 128 10.55 -7.46 12.60
N VAL A 129 10.64 -8.67 13.17
CA VAL A 129 10.97 -8.91 14.61
C VAL A 129 12.30 -8.26 15.07
N ASN A 130 13.14 -7.75 14.17
CA ASN A 130 14.43 -7.14 14.52
C ASN A 130 14.63 -5.65 14.19
N ARG A 131 13.62 -4.91 13.74
CA ARG A 131 13.83 -3.48 13.43
C ARG A 131 12.79 -2.65 14.16
N GLY A 132 13.20 -2.15 15.34
CA GLY A 132 12.41 -1.25 16.17
C GLY A 132 12.14 0.08 15.47
N TYR A 133 11.13 0.10 14.61
CA TYR A 133 10.59 1.32 14.05
C TYR A 133 9.55 1.86 15.05
N GLY A 134 9.95 2.86 15.83
CA GLY A 134 9.06 3.53 16.78
C GLY A 134 8.02 4.41 16.09
N ARG A 135 6.97 4.76 16.84
CA ARG A 135 5.90 5.71 16.50
C ARG A 135 6.38 6.83 15.58
N ILE A 136 5.78 6.95 14.40
CA ILE A 136 5.79 8.21 13.65
C ILE A 136 4.35 8.51 13.23
N HIS A 137 3.64 9.17 14.15
CA HIS A 137 2.40 9.87 13.84
C HIS A 137 2.80 11.21 13.23
N ARG A 138 2.63 11.37 11.91
CA ARG A 138 2.58 12.72 11.34
C ARG A 138 1.59 12.80 10.18
N ASP A 139 0.54 13.54 10.51
CA ASP A 139 -0.30 14.44 9.74
C ASP A 139 0.00 14.70 8.25
N VAL A 140 -0.14 13.68 7.42
CA VAL A 140 -0.62 13.90 6.03
C VAL A 140 -2.15 14.11 6.03
N SER A 141 -2.80 13.85 7.17
CA SER A 141 -4.24 13.91 7.38
C SER A 141 -4.84 15.31 7.17
N HIS A 142 -4.10 16.38 7.46
CA HIS A 142 -4.55 17.75 7.24
C HIS A 142 -4.80 18.12 5.78
N LEU A 143 -4.11 17.47 4.82
CA LEU A 143 -4.38 17.68 3.39
C LEU A 143 -5.62 16.90 2.93
N ALA A 144 -5.86 15.72 3.49
CA ALA A 144 -6.90 14.79 3.03
C ALA A 144 -8.25 14.89 3.79
N ARG A 145 -8.31 15.58 4.94
CA ARG A 145 -9.54 15.67 5.76
C ARG A 145 -10.55 16.70 5.26
N ALA A 146 -10.15 17.67 4.44
CA ALA A 146 -11.01 18.76 3.97
C ALA A 146 -11.43 18.65 2.49
N GLN A 147 -10.74 17.85 1.69
CA GLN A 147 -11.05 17.68 0.28
C GLN A 147 -11.92 16.44 0.10
N GLU A 148 -13.04 16.57 -0.61
CA GLU A 148 -13.82 15.41 -1.05
C GLU A 148 -12.93 14.57 -1.96
N PHE A 149 -12.23 13.59 -1.38
CA PHE A 149 -11.54 12.54 -2.13
C PHE A 149 -12.51 11.98 -3.17
N ARG A 150 -12.14 11.97 -4.44
CA ARG A 150 -12.91 11.38 -5.54
C ARG A 150 -11.95 10.85 -6.59
N HIS A 151 -12.06 9.56 -6.92
CA HIS A 151 -11.17 8.94 -7.91
C HIS A 151 -11.95 8.44 -9.12
N GLY A 152 -11.56 8.90 -10.32
CA GLY A 152 -12.31 8.65 -11.56
C GLY A 152 -11.95 7.36 -12.29
N SER A 153 -10.74 6.83 -12.08
CA SER A 153 -10.18 5.76 -12.92
C SER A 153 -9.93 4.43 -12.20
N LEU A 154 -10.11 4.38 -10.88
CA LEU A 154 -9.65 3.26 -10.04
C LEU A 154 -10.68 2.15 -10.06
N LYS A 155 -10.29 0.99 -10.60
CA LYS A 155 -11.18 -0.15 -10.83
C LYS A 155 -10.93 -1.29 -9.85
N ASN A 156 -9.67 -1.54 -9.53
CA ASN A 156 -9.26 -2.70 -8.74
C ASN A 156 -8.48 -2.26 -7.50
N VAL A 157 -8.94 -2.70 -6.33
CA VAL A 157 -8.24 -2.49 -5.06
C VAL A 157 -8.01 -3.85 -4.41
N THR A 158 -6.76 -4.15 -4.08
CA THR A 158 -6.40 -5.34 -3.29
C THR A 158 -5.65 -4.91 -2.04
N ILE A 159 -6.16 -5.30 -0.86
CA ILE A 159 -5.51 -5.05 0.42
C ILE A 159 -5.10 -6.39 1.01
N TYR A 160 -3.80 -6.68 0.96
CA TYR A 160 -3.19 -7.82 1.62
C TYR A 160 -2.95 -7.56 3.09
N SER A 161 -3.14 -8.59 3.90
CA SER A 161 -3.01 -8.50 5.37
C SER A 161 -3.93 -7.44 5.96
N PHE A 162 -5.19 -7.37 5.54
CA PHE A 162 -6.19 -6.43 6.02
C PHE A 162 -6.35 -6.53 7.55
N TYR A 163 -6.08 -5.42 8.24
CA TYR A 163 -6.23 -5.26 9.69
C TYR A 163 -7.42 -4.35 10.01
N SER A 164 -8.10 -4.62 11.13
CA SER A 164 -9.24 -3.82 11.62
C SER A 164 -8.83 -2.47 12.25
N ALA A 165 -7.78 -1.85 11.72
CA ALA A 165 -7.34 -0.49 12.02
C ALA A 165 -8.46 0.51 11.65
N GLU A 166 -8.71 1.51 12.50
CA GLU A 166 -9.79 2.48 12.25
C GLU A 166 -9.53 3.25 10.95
N SER A 167 -8.29 3.70 10.75
CA SER A 167 -7.87 4.41 9.55
C SER A 167 -7.91 3.53 8.28
N MET A 168 -7.70 2.21 8.40
CA MET A 168 -7.82 1.27 7.28
C MET A 168 -9.28 1.05 6.87
N ILE A 169 -10.17 0.89 7.86
CA ILE A 169 -11.61 0.77 7.64
C ILE A 169 -12.12 2.04 6.96
N GLU A 170 -11.77 3.21 7.49
CA GLU A 170 -12.16 4.51 6.92
C GLU A 170 -11.62 4.70 5.50
N LEU A 171 -10.33 4.39 5.24
CA LEU A 171 -9.76 4.42 3.89
C LEU A 171 -10.57 3.56 2.92
N THR A 172 -10.89 2.34 3.33
CA THR A 172 -11.66 1.39 2.50
C THR A 172 -13.06 1.90 2.22
N CYS A 173 -13.76 2.41 3.25
CA CYS A 173 -15.08 3.01 3.10
C CYS A 173 -15.08 4.24 2.18
N ARG A 174 -14.05 5.09 2.26
CA ARG A 174 -13.90 6.25 1.35
C ARG A 174 -13.69 5.83 -0.09
N MET A 175 -12.88 4.79 -0.35
CA MET A 175 -12.72 4.24 -1.69
C MET A 175 -14.05 3.74 -2.25
N LEU A 176 -14.84 3.01 -1.46
CA LEU A 176 -16.18 2.55 -1.85
C LEU A 176 -17.14 3.71 -2.14
N LYS A 177 -17.15 4.75 -1.30
CA LYS A 177 -18.08 5.90 -1.42
C LYS A 177 -17.73 6.84 -2.57
N HIS A 178 -16.46 7.01 -2.87
CA HIS A 178 -15.98 8.10 -3.72
C HIS A 178 -15.23 7.66 -4.97
N THR A 179 -15.26 6.36 -5.30
CA THR A 179 -14.69 5.82 -6.54
C THR A 179 -15.79 5.17 -7.36
N ALA A 180 -16.44 5.94 -8.23
CA ALA A 180 -17.58 5.45 -9.01
C ALA A 180 -17.19 4.35 -10.03
N SER A 181 -15.92 4.31 -10.45
CA SER A 181 -15.38 3.32 -11.37
C SER A 181 -14.87 2.04 -10.70
N LEU A 182 -15.00 1.91 -9.38
CA LEU A 182 -14.55 0.73 -8.68
C LEU A 182 -15.38 -0.48 -9.13
N GLU A 183 -14.69 -1.56 -9.51
CA GLU A 183 -15.28 -2.80 -9.99
C GLU A 183 -15.00 -3.95 -9.02
N CYS A 184 -13.80 -3.99 -8.43
CA CYS A 184 -13.38 -5.08 -7.56
C CYS A 184 -12.64 -4.57 -6.32
N LEU A 185 -13.06 -5.05 -5.15
CA LEU A 185 -12.38 -4.84 -3.88
C LEU A 185 -12.03 -6.20 -3.26
N THR A 186 -10.73 -6.50 -3.15
CA THR A 186 -10.23 -7.71 -2.50
C THR A 186 -9.63 -7.38 -1.14
N LEU A 187 -10.14 -8.00 -0.09
CA LEU A 187 -9.65 -7.86 1.28
C LEU A 187 -9.12 -9.21 1.75
N ASP A 188 -7.80 -9.34 1.84
CA ASP A 188 -7.14 -10.57 2.27
C ASP A 188 -6.75 -10.47 3.74
N THR A 189 -7.24 -11.41 4.55
CA THR A 189 -7.02 -11.51 6.00
C THR A 189 -6.11 -12.67 6.38
N THR A 190 -5.39 -13.25 5.40
CA THR A 190 -4.49 -14.40 5.59
C THR A 190 -3.12 -14.00 6.07
N HIS A 191 -2.78 -12.70 6.12
CA HIS A 191 -1.50 -12.16 6.58
C HIS A 191 -0.27 -12.76 5.88
N GLY A 192 -0.41 -13.18 4.61
CA GLY A 192 0.65 -13.79 3.82
C GLY A 192 0.86 -15.29 4.09
N TYR A 193 0.07 -15.89 4.97
CA TYR A 193 0.12 -17.33 5.21
C TYR A 193 -0.52 -18.08 4.04
N SER A 194 0.26 -18.97 3.43
CA SER A 194 -0.24 -19.76 2.32
C SER A 194 -1.28 -20.78 2.78
N ARG A 195 -2.39 -20.82 2.05
CA ARG A 195 -3.53 -21.72 2.28
C ARG A 195 -3.25 -23.10 1.71
N CYS A 196 -3.88 -24.12 2.29
CA CYS A 196 -3.84 -25.50 1.80
C CYS A 196 -4.32 -25.65 0.35
N SER A 197 -5.19 -24.75 -0.13
CA SER A 197 -5.63 -24.69 -1.54
C SER A 197 -4.50 -24.31 -2.51
N SER A 198 -3.49 -23.60 -2.02
CA SER A 198 -2.38 -23.07 -2.80
C SER A 198 -1.08 -23.84 -2.55
N CYS A 199 -1.00 -24.59 -1.45
CA CYS A 199 0.16 -25.39 -1.07
C CYS A 199 0.09 -26.81 -1.66
N ARG A 200 1.16 -27.25 -2.32
CA ARG A 200 1.32 -28.65 -2.79
C ARG A 200 1.25 -29.68 -1.66
N SER A 201 1.58 -29.27 -0.43
CA SER A 201 1.50 -30.12 0.76
C SER A 201 0.06 -30.39 1.24
N GLY A 202 -0.94 -29.69 0.69
CA GLY A 202 -2.33 -29.77 1.14
C GLY A 202 -2.56 -29.25 2.57
N ARG A 203 -1.58 -28.57 3.18
CA ARG A 203 -1.65 -28.00 4.53
C ARG A 203 -1.41 -26.50 4.50
N CYS A 204 -2.10 -25.78 5.39
CA CYS A 204 -1.81 -24.36 5.59
C CYS A 204 -0.52 -24.20 6.39
N PHE A 205 0.19 -23.09 6.16
CA PHE A 205 1.23 -22.68 7.07
C PHE A 205 0.61 -22.32 8.43
N PRO A 206 1.25 -22.72 9.54
CA PRO A 206 0.72 -22.40 10.87
C PRO A 206 0.72 -20.88 11.05
N MET A 207 -0.47 -20.32 11.29
CA MET A 207 -0.64 -18.95 11.76
C MET A 207 -0.41 -18.92 13.27
N ASP A 208 0.23 -17.86 13.77
CA ASP A 208 0.29 -17.66 15.20
C ASP A 208 -1.07 -17.23 15.77
N ALA A 209 -1.27 -17.41 17.08
CA ALA A 209 -2.54 -17.13 17.73
C ALA A 209 -2.95 -15.63 17.65
N ARG A 210 -1.96 -14.72 17.54
CA ARG A 210 -2.21 -13.29 17.40
C ARG A 210 -2.78 -13.00 16.02
N ASP A 211 -2.17 -13.53 14.97
CA ASP A 211 -2.59 -13.32 13.58
C ASP A 211 -3.95 -13.99 13.30
N VAL A 212 -4.25 -15.14 13.92
CA VAL A 212 -5.60 -15.73 13.87
C VAL A 212 -6.63 -14.80 14.51
N LEU A 213 -6.34 -14.27 15.70
CA LEU A 213 -7.24 -13.33 16.39
C LEU A 213 -7.43 -12.04 15.58
N GLN A 214 -6.37 -11.55 14.95
CA GLN A 214 -6.42 -10.34 14.12
C GLN A 214 -7.23 -10.57 12.84
N ALA A 215 -7.03 -11.69 12.16
CA ALA A 215 -7.87 -12.08 11.03
C ALA A 215 -9.35 -12.17 11.45
N GLN A 216 -9.66 -12.76 12.61
CA GLN A 216 -11.04 -12.81 13.13
C GLN A 216 -11.62 -11.41 13.37
N LYS A 217 -10.86 -10.50 13.99
CA LYS A 217 -11.27 -9.10 14.18
C LYS A 217 -11.50 -8.40 12.85
N SER A 218 -10.62 -8.60 11.88
CA SER A 218 -10.74 -8.08 10.52
C SER A 218 -12.03 -8.57 9.84
N LEU A 219 -12.36 -9.86 9.94
CA LEU A 219 -13.60 -10.40 9.38
C LEU A 219 -14.86 -9.79 10.03
N VAL A 220 -14.84 -9.58 11.35
CA VAL A 220 -15.92 -8.89 12.05
C VAL A 220 -16.05 -7.44 11.56
N ALA A 221 -14.94 -6.72 11.43
CA ALA A 221 -14.92 -5.34 10.95
C ALA A 221 -15.42 -5.24 9.49
N ILE A 222 -14.98 -6.14 8.60
CA ILE A 222 -15.44 -6.20 7.21
C ILE A 222 -16.96 -6.40 7.17
N ARG A 223 -17.50 -7.35 7.94
CA ARG A 223 -18.94 -7.63 7.97
C ARG A 223 -19.74 -6.47 8.55
N ARG A 224 -19.18 -5.76 9.54
CA ARG A 224 -19.87 -4.70 10.28
C ARG A 224 -19.84 -3.35 9.58
N TYR A 225 -18.70 -2.98 8.98
CA TYR A 225 -18.45 -1.62 8.50
C TYR A 225 -18.28 -1.53 6.99
N ILE A 226 -17.63 -2.51 6.36
CA ILE A 226 -17.30 -2.43 4.94
C ILE A 226 -18.43 -2.98 4.08
N LYS A 227 -18.90 -4.20 4.37
CA LYS A 227 -19.95 -4.87 3.59
C LYS A 227 -21.22 -4.02 3.40
N PRO A 228 -21.73 -3.28 4.40
CA PRO A 228 -22.88 -2.40 4.21
C PRO A 228 -22.64 -1.23 3.25
N GLU A 229 -21.38 -0.82 3.06
CA GLU A 229 -20.97 0.32 2.22
C GLU A 229 -20.63 -0.11 0.78
N VAL A 230 -20.65 -1.41 0.46
CA VAL A 230 -20.31 -1.92 -0.87
C VAL A 230 -21.43 -1.63 -1.86
N PRO A 231 -21.19 -0.85 -2.93
CA PRO A 231 -22.14 -0.64 -4.00
C PRO A 231 -22.46 -1.94 -4.75
N CYS A 232 -23.66 -2.06 -5.33
CA CYS A 232 -24.09 -3.29 -6.01
C CYS A 232 -23.25 -3.66 -7.25
N ASN A 233 -22.55 -2.71 -7.85
CA ASN A 233 -21.65 -2.91 -8.98
C ASN A 233 -20.22 -3.28 -8.59
N VAL A 234 -19.89 -3.30 -7.29
CA VAL A 234 -18.57 -3.65 -6.78
C VAL A 234 -18.56 -5.11 -6.32
N ASN A 235 -17.66 -5.90 -6.89
CA ASN A 235 -17.39 -7.26 -6.44
C ASN A 235 -16.48 -7.23 -5.20
N LEU A 236 -17.04 -7.52 -4.02
CA LEU A 236 -16.27 -7.69 -2.79
C LEU A 236 -15.79 -9.15 -2.67
N ILE A 237 -14.47 -9.33 -2.69
CA ILE A 237 -13.81 -10.62 -2.44
C ILE A 237 -13.15 -10.55 -1.05
N VAL A 238 -13.52 -11.47 -0.17
CA VAL A 238 -12.89 -11.59 1.16
C VAL A 238 -12.12 -12.89 1.21
N VAL A 239 -10.80 -12.80 1.38
CA VAL A 239 -9.94 -13.98 1.54
C VAL A 239 -9.73 -14.21 3.04
N GLU A 240 -10.50 -15.13 3.60
CA GLU A 240 -10.41 -15.53 5.01
C GLU A 240 -9.20 -16.47 5.24
N PRO A 241 -8.74 -16.74 6.47
CA PRO A 241 -7.89 -17.90 6.76
C PRO A 241 -8.60 -19.22 6.48
N CYS A 242 -7.85 -20.33 6.40
CA CYS A 242 -8.48 -21.64 6.22
C CYS A 242 -9.20 -22.08 7.51
N SER A 243 -10.52 -22.16 7.45
CA SER A 243 -11.36 -22.60 8.59
C SER A 243 -11.05 -24.03 9.04
N SER A 244 -10.67 -24.92 8.13
CA SER A 244 -10.34 -26.31 8.46
C SER A 244 -8.97 -26.47 9.13
N CYS A 245 -8.03 -25.56 8.88
CA CYS A 245 -6.67 -25.63 9.44
C CYS A 245 -6.46 -24.70 10.63
N HIS A 246 -7.26 -23.63 10.75
CA HIS A 246 -7.15 -22.61 11.78
C HIS A 246 -8.47 -22.44 12.56
N ALA A 247 -9.25 -23.51 12.71
CA ALA A 247 -10.40 -23.51 13.61
C ALA A 247 -9.93 -23.14 15.01
N SER A 248 -10.45 -22.03 15.55
CA SER A 248 -10.31 -21.71 16.97
C SER A 248 -10.91 -22.85 17.78
N ALA A 249 -10.15 -23.42 18.72
CA ALA A 249 -10.71 -24.31 19.73
C ALA A 249 -11.82 -23.55 20.46
N ASN A 250 -13.06 -24.03 20.36
CA ASN A 250 -14.19 -23.54 21.14
C ASN A 250 -13.96 -23.78 22.63
#